data_AF-A0A382NYE4-F1
#
_entry.id   AF-A0A382NYE4-F1
#
_cell.length_a   1.000
_cell.length_b   1.000
_cell.length_c   1.000
_cell.angle_alpha   90.00
_cell.angle_beta   90.00
_cell.angle_gamma   90.00
#
_symmetry.space_group_name_H-M   'P 1'
#
loop_
_entity.id
_entity.type
_entity.pdbx_description
1 polymer ?
#
loop_
_entity_poly.entity_id
_entity_poly.type
_entity_poly.pdbx_seq_one_letter_code
_entity_poly.pdbx_strand_id
1 'polypeptide(L)'
;MYDGGMETLCLNETKAAMRSIVCKVLRVWAKSLVKVTPTREKICKKGSHGTVYTLPATIWELEQQVAFESLWATRLNVPPKECLINLRSFEVKEGKYDGQNLTRSFMLNDTELYPNFTFDYHNEPIHANCEAKSNFFGWFDWTGLPTAENLEVLLDPKNFVHNSVVFATFSAAWRRNDSIPTELLDDAKSRVRGEQKLVFHTTDAVEKYLLEHTGHHVKCVVSVEYQAQQTPMMLIGLTNSRAVLDAHRPERERLRRSEKKVGGTPLDITTKNAVRADLRSCKYTKAQVMQRNNATNAQVRSVLYWLQTWGDQA
;
A
#
# COMPACT_ATOMS: atom_id res chain seq x y z
N MET A 1 2.21 37.46 0.32
CA MET A 1 3.17 36.60 1.04
C MET A 1 2.39 35.90 2.14
N TYR A 2 1.96 34.67 1.88
CA TYR A 2 1.33 33.82 2.88
C TYR A 2 2.42 32.95 3.47
N ASP A 3 2.88 33.35 4.66
CA ASP A 3 3.84 32.60 5.48
C ASP A 3 3.02 31.74 6.47
N GLY A 4 2.20 30.85 5.90
CA GLY A 4 1.39 29.89 6.64
C GLY A 4 2.12 28.58 6.69
N GLY A 5 2.67 28.24 7.85
CA GLY A 5 3.50 27.06 8.07
C GLY A 5 2.93 25.80 7.45
N MET A 6 3.76 25.13 6.65
CA MET A 6 3.62 23.71 6.33
C MET A 6 3.78 22.91 7.64
N GLU A 7 2.74 22.86 8.47
CA GLU A 7 2.68 21.93 9.60
C GLU A 7 2.52 20.50 9.04
N THR A 8 3.67 19.88 8.75
CA THR A 8 3.94 18.44 8.61
C THR A 8 2.78 17.55 8.13
N LEU A 9 2.55 17.55 6.81
CA LEU A 9 1.57 16.69 6.11
C LEU A 9 1.87 15.18 6.12
N CYS A 10 3.02 14.75 6.63
CA CYS A 10 3.24 13.38 7.11
C CYS A 10 4.55 13.41 7.90
N LEU A 11 4.53 13.12 9.20
CA LEU A 11 5.76 13.10 10.02
C LEU A 11 6.75 12.00 9.60
N ASN A 12 6.33 11.08 8.72
CA ASN A 12 7.17 10.02 8.20
C ASN A 12 7.51 10.31 6.72
N GLU A 13 8.73 10.76 6.48
CA GLU A 13 9.25 11.10 5.14
C GLU A 13 9.12 9.95 4.14
N THR A 14 9.31 8.70 4.57
CA THR A 14 9.17 7.54 3.66
C THR A 14 7.72 7.32 3.25
N LYS A 15 6.75 7.52 4.16
CA LYS A 15 5.32 7.46 3.83
C LYS A 15 4.92 8.60 2.89
N ALA A 16 5.47 9.80 3.09
CA ALA A 16 5.26 10.92 2.18
C ALA A 16 5.82 10.63 0.78
N ALA A 17 7.00 10.02 0.68
CA ALA A 17 7.58 9.62 -0.60
C ALA A 17 6.67 8.64 -1.36
N MET A 18 6.12 7.63 -0.66
CA MET A 18 5.18 6.67 -1.25
C MET A 18 3.89 7.34 -1.71
N ARG A 19 3.33 8.26 -0.91
CA ARG A 19 2.17 9.09 -1.31
C ARG A 19 2.47 9.89 -2.57
N SER A 20 3.65 10.50 -2.65
CA SER A 20 4.08 11.25 -3.84
C SER A 20 4.08 10.39 -5.10
N ILE A 21 4.53 9.13 -5.03
CA ILE A 21 4.49 8.18 -6.16
C ILE A 21 3.04 7.96 -6.59
N VAL A 22 2.14 7.62 -5.65
CA VAL A 22 0.71 7.41 -5.93
C VAL A 22 0.08 8.66 -6.55
N CYS A 23 0.33 9.84 -6.00
CA CYS A 23 -0.17 11.12 -6.52
C CYS A 23 0.35 11.45 -7.94
N LYS A 24 1.61 11.12 -8.26
CA LYS A 24 2.16 11.30 -9.61
C LYS A 24 1.42 10.43 -10.62
N VAL A 25 1.15 9.17 -10.28
CA VAL A 25 0.41 8.24 -11.14
C VAL A 25 -1.06 8.67 -11.26
N LEU A 26 -1.69 9.07 -10.16
CA LEU A 26 -3.05 9.62 -10.13
C LEU A 26 -3.18 10.79 -11.10
N ARG A 27 -2.25 11.75 -11.08
CA ARG A 27 -2.27 12.90 -11.99
C ARG A 27 -2.27 12.47 -13.46
N VAL A 28 -1.45 11.48 -13.84
CA VAL A 28 -1.42 10.98 -15.22
C VAL A 28 -2.75 10.33 -15.59
N TRP A 29 -3.27 9.47 -14.72
CA TRP A 29 -4.55 8.81 -14.93
C TRP A 29 -5.72 9.80 -15.01
N ALA A 30 -5.81 10.77 -14.09
CA ALA A 30 -6.85 11.78 -14.08
C ALA A 30 -6.84 12.64 -15.36
N LYS A 31 -5.65 13.01 -15.85
CA LYS A 31 -5.51 13.73 -17.12
C LYS A 31 -5.94 12.89 -18.32
N SER A 32 -5.79 11.57 -18.26
CA SER A 32 -6.21 10.65 -19.33
C SER A 32 -7.73 10.58 -19.51
N LEU A 33 -8.51 11.00 -18.51
CA LEU A 33 -9.97 11.03 -18.57
C LEU A 33 -10.51 12.01 -19.62
N VAL A 34 -9.71 13.00 -20.01
CA VAL A 34 -10.05 13.96 -21.07
C VAL A 34 -9.13 13.74 -22.27
N LYS A 35 -9.69 13.21 -23.36
CA LYS A 35 -8.98 13.09 -24.62
C LYS A 35 -9.06 14.40 -25.39
N VAL A 36 -7.91 15.02 -25.66
CA VAL A 36 -7.79 16.21 -26.51
C VAL A 36 -7.27 15.79 -27.88
N THR A 37 -8.03 16.06 -28.93
CA THR A 37 -7.68 15.71 -30.31
C THR A 37 -7.69 16.97 -31.18
N PRO A 38 -6.54 17.47 -31.65
CA PRO A 38 -6.51 18.54 -32.62
C PRO A 38 -7.00 18.02 -33.98
N THR A 39 -7.91 18.76 -34.61
CA THR A 39 -8.28 18.58 -36.01
C THR A 39 -7.82 19.80 -36.81
N ARG A 40 -7.90 19.75 -38.14
CA ARG A 40 -7.48 20.87 -39.01
C ARG A 40 -8.21 22.19 -38.70
N GLU A 41 -9.40 22.12 -38.12
CA GLU A 41 -10.28 23.27 -37.93
C GLU A 41 -10.55 23.61 -36.45
N LYS A 42 -10.38 22.64 -35.52
CA LYS A 42 -10.69 22.84 -34.10
C LYS A 42 -10.00 21.84 -33.17
N ILE A 43 -10.01 22.14 -31.88
CA ILE A 43 -9.61 21.20 -30.82
C ILE A 43 -10.87 20.48 -30.31
N CYS A 44 -10.96 19.17 -30.52
CA CYS A 44 -12.01 18.33 -29.95
C CYS A 44 -11.60 17.82 -28.57
N LYS A 45 -12.50 17.89 -27.59
CA LYS A 45 -12.27 17.42 -26.22
C LYS A 45 -13.39 16.44 -25.88
N LYS A 46 -13.02 15.24 -25.43
CA LYS A 46 -13.98 14.23 -24.98
C LYS A 46 -13.63 13.79 -23.57
N GLY A 47 -14.54 14.04 -22.64
CA GLY A 47 -14.45 13.58 -21.26
C GLY A 47 -14.89 12.13 -21.08
N SER A 48 -14.51 11.55 -19.94
CA SER A 48 -15.06 10.31 -19.44
C SER A 48 -15.04 10.34 -17.91
N HIS A 49 -16.08 9.77 -17.27
CA HIS A 49 -16.15 9.72 -15.81
C HIS A 49 -15.11 8.77 -15.22
N GLY A 50 -14.62 9.08 -14.04
CA GLY A 50 -13.71 8.25 -13.25
C GLY A 50 -14.27 7.96 -11.87
N THR A 51 -14.04 6.75 -11.38
CA THR A 51 -14.34 6.36 -10.00
C THR A 51 -13.03 6.19 -9.25
N VAL A 52 -12.95 6.74 -8.04
CA VAL A 52 -11.76 6.69 -7.20
C VAL A 52 -12.12 6.10 -5.84
N TYR A 53 -11.46 5.03 -5.42
CA TYR A 53 -11.63 4.42 -4.10
C TYR A 53 -10.37 4.64 -3.26
N THR A 54 -10.53 5.09 -2.02
CA THR A 54 -9.41 5.32 -1.11
C THR A 54 -9.71 4.85 0.31
N LEU A 55 -8.63 4.51 1.02
CA LEU A 55 -8.61 4.34 2.47
C LEU A 55 -7.89 5.54 3.09
N PRO A 56 -8.58 6.66 3.36
CA PRO A 56 -7.93 7.78 4.01
C PRO A 56 -7.58 7.39 5.45
N ALA A 57 -6.28 7.32 5.71
CA ALA A 57 -5.78 7.08 7.05
C ALA A 57 -5.85 8.39 7.88
N THR A 58 -4.80 8.67 8.63
CA THR A 58 -4.66 9.90 9.41
C THR A 58 -4.15 11.09 8.59
N ILE A 59 -4.23 11.08 7.26
CA ILE A 59 -3.90 12.20 6.36
C ILE A 59 -4.69 12.00 5.05
N TRP A 60 -5.41 13.03 4.63
CA TRP A 60 -6.30 13.05 3.46
C TRP A 60 -5.67 13.66 2.19
N GLU A 61 -4.34 13.57 2.08
CA GLU A 61 -3.55 14.18 1.01
C GLU A 61 -3.91 13.62 -0.39
N LEU A 62 -4.14 12.31 -0.51
CA LEU A 62 -4.52 11.74 -1.81
C LEU A 62 -5.88 12.28 -2.23
N GLU A 63 -6.85 12.30 -1.32
CA GLU A 63 -8.22 12.76 -1.55
C GLU A 63 -8.22 14.23 -1.97
N GLN A 64 -7.44 15.07 -1.30
CA GLN A 64 -7.22 16.47 -1.69
C GLN A 64 -6.59 16.57 -3.08
N GLN A 65 -5.65 15.69 -3.43
CA GLN A 65 -5.05 15.63 -4.76
C GLN A 65 -6.07 15.21 -5.83
N VAL A 66 -6.98 14.27 -5.53
CA VAL A 66 -8.06 13.85 -6.44
C VAL A 66 -8.96 15.05 -6.74
N ALA A 67 -9.39 15.79 -5.71
CA ALA A 67 -10.17 17.00 -5.88
C ALA A 67 -9.42 18.04 -6.74
N PHE A 68 -8.14 18.26 -6.49
CA PHE A 68 -7.33 19.20 -7.29
C PHE A 68 -7.18 18.78 -8.76
N GLU A 69 -6.92 17.50 -9.03
CA GLU A 69 -6.75 17.01 -10.41
C GLU A 69 -8.08 16.98 -11.18
N SER A 70 -9.23 16.96 -10.50
CA SER A 70 -10.55 17.12 -11.15
C SER A 70 -10.68 18.46 -11.90
N LEU A 71 -9.99 19.51 -11.43
CA LEU A 71 -9.97 20.84 -12.06
C LEU A 71 -9.35 20.81 -13.47
N TRP A 72 -8.66 19.74 -13.85
CA TRP A 72 -8.15 19.58 -15.20
C TRP A 72 -9.28 19.64 -16.24
N ALA A 73 -10.39 18.94 -16.00
CA ALA A 73 -11.55 18.97 -16.89
C ALA A 73 -12.15 20.38 -16.96
N THR A 74 -12.26 21.05 -15.81
CA THR A 74 -12.76 22.43 -15.71
C THR A 74 -11.89 23.41 -16.51
N ARG A 75 -10.55 23.35 -16.35
CA ARG A 75 -9.59 24.18 -17.11
C ARG A 75 -9.67 23.95 -18.61
N LEU A 76 -10.09 22.75 -19.03
CA LEU A 76 -10.32 22.40 -20.42
C LEU A 76 -11.74 22.73 -20.90
N ASN A 77 -12.60 23.34 -20.08
CA ASN A 77 -14.02 23.61 -20.38
C ASN A 77 -14.81 22.34 -20.72
N VAL A 78 -14.50 21.21 -20.08
CA VAL A 78 -15.27 19.97 -20.20
C VAL A 78 -16.30 19.92 -19.07
N PRO A 79 -17.61 19.87 -19.39
CA PRO A 79 -18.65 19.99 -18.37
C PRO A 79 -18.76 18.71 -17.49
N PRO A 80 -19.29 18.81 -16.26
CA PRO A 80 -19.41 17.67 -15.35
C PRO A 80 -20.17 16.47 -15.91
N LYS A 81 -21.20 16.73 -16.73
CA LYS A 81 -21.99 15.70 -17.44
C LYS A 81 -21.17 14.83 -18.41
N GLU A 82 -19.96 15.28 -18.80
CA GLU A 82 -19.07 14.54 -19.70
C GLU A 82 -17.83 13.98 -18.98
N CYS A 83 -17.41 14.62 -17.88
CA CYS A 83 -16.28 14.18 -17.07
C CYS A 83 -16.53 14.53 -15.60
N LEU A 84 -16.66 13.50 -14.78
CA LEU A 84 -16.83 13.63 -13.33
C LEU A 84 -15.91 12.62 -12.67
N ILE A 85 -15.15 13.06 -11.66
CA ILE A 85 -14.39 12.17 -10.79
C ILE A 85 -15.21 11.95 -9.53
N ASN A 86 -15.72 10.73 -9.32
CA ASN A 86 -16.38 10.37 -8.08
C ASN A 86 -15.39 9.72 -7.11
N LEU A 87 -15.07 10.42 -6.03
CA LEU A 87 -14.22 9.92 -4.95
C LEU A 87 -15.07 9.26 -3.87
N ARG A 88 -14.72 8.02 -3.54
CA ARG A 88 -15.25 7.28 -2.41
C ARG A 88 -14.15 6.96 -1.42
N SER A 89 -14.39 7.32 -0.18
CA SER A 89 -13.45 7.09 0.91
C SER A 89 -14.07 6.22 1.98
N PHE A 90 -13.35 5.16 2.36
CA PHE A 90 -13.81 4.15 3.31
C PHE A 90 -12.96 4.19 4.58
N GLU A 91 -13.59 4.16 5.75
CA GLU A 91 -12.90 4.06 7.05
C GLU A 91 -13.81 3.29 8.03
N VAL A 92 -13.21 2.50 8.93
CA VAL A 92 -13.95 1.66 9.90
C VAL A 92 -13.84 2.25 11.32
N LYS A 93 -13.03 3.29 11.50
CA LYS A 93 -12.79 3.96 12.79
C LYS A 93 -13.28 5.40 12.75
N GLU A 94 -14.52 5.62 13.18
CA GLU A 94 -15.20 6.92 13.27
C GLU A 94 -14.34 8.00 13.95
N GLY A 95 -13.65 7.68 15.06
CA GLY A 95 -12.81 8.66 15.77
C GLY A 95 -11.59 9.20 14.99
N LYS A 96 -11.17 8.54 13.89
CA LYS A 96 -10.16 9.09 12.97
C LYS A 96 -10.76 10.08 11.98
N TYR A 97 -12.05 9.93 11.66
CA TYR A 97 -12.76 10.85 10.80
C TYR A 97 -12.89 12.21 11.49
N ASP A 98 -13.34 12.27 12.73
CA ASP A 98 -13.63 13.54 13.41
C ASP A 98 -12.37 14.36 13.79
N GLY A 99 -11.21 13.72 13.91
CA GLY A 99 -10.00 14.36 14.43
C GLY A 99 -9.18 15.20 13.44
N GLN A 100 -9.56 15.32 12.15
CA GLN A 100 -8.62 15.77 11.11
C GLN A 100 -9.17 16.68 10.01
N ASN A 101 -9.73 17.82 10.40
CA ASN A 101 -10.34 18.78 9.47
C ASN A 101 -9.34 19.48 8.54
N LEU A 102 -8.07 19.65 8.95
CA LEU A 102 -7.08 20.44 8.20
C LEU A 102 -6.64 19.82 6.86
N THR A 103 -6.71 18.50 6.73
CA THR A 103 -6.29 17.80 5.49
C THR A 103 -7.44 17.54 4.51
N ARG A 104 -8.65 17.99 4.86
CA ARG A 104 -9.89 17.80 4.07
C ARG A 104 -10.48 19.12 3.61
N SER A 105 -9.64 20.09 3.24
CA SER A 105 -10.12 21.42 2.86
C SER A 105 -11.05 21.38 1.64
N PHE A 106 -10.94 20.37 0.78
CA PHE A 106 -11.92 20.12 -0.29
C PHE A 106 -13.35 19.85 0.21
N MET A 107 -13.54 19.36 1.44
CA MET A 107 -14.85 19.16 2.07
C MET A 107 -15.41 20.44 2.71
N LEU A 108 -14.54 21.42 2.99
CA LEU A 108 -14.92 22.70 3.60
C LEU A 108 -15.25 23.77 2.55
N ASN A 109 -14.80 23.57 1.31
CA ASN A 109 -15.12 24.44 0.19
C ASN A 109 -16.30 23.80 -0.57
N ASP A 110 -17.45 24.46 -0.55
CA ASP A 110 -18.66 24.00 -1.24
C ASP A 110 -18.40 23.52 -2.67
N THR A 111 -19.26 22.61 -3.14
CA THR A 111 -19.23 21.96 -4.47
C THR A 111 -18.95 22.90 -5.66
N GLU A 112 -19.15 24.22 -5.52
CA GLU A 112 -18.82 25.24 -6.52
C GLU A 112 -17.34 25.27 -6.93
N LEU A 113 -16.40 24.98 -6.02
CA LEU A 113 -14.97 25.07 -6.32
C LEU A 113 -14.50 23.92 -7.23
N TYR A 114 -15.16 22.75 -7.16
CA TYR A 114 -14.77 21.54 -7.87
C TYR A 114 -15.95 20.97 -8.67
N PRO A 115 -16.38 21.64 -9.77
CA PRO A 115 -17.59 21.25 -10.49
C PRO A 115 -17.53 19.85 -11.12
N ASN A 116 -16.33 19.35 -11.44
CA ASN A 116 -16.10 18.04 -12.04
C ASN A 116 -15.76 16.95 -10.99
N PHE A 117 -16.14 17.14 -9.73
CA PHE A 117 -15.80 16.25 -8.63
C PHE A 117 -16.99 16.01 -7.70
N THR A 118 -17.13 14.78 -7.24
CA THR A 118 -18.05 14.40 -6.16
C THR A 118 -17.31 13.59 -5.12
N PHE A 119 -17.80 13.64 -3.88
CA PHE A 119 -17.20 12.97 -2.75
C PHE A 119 -18.26 12.26 -1.90
N ASP A 120 -18.06 10.97 -1.66
CA ASP A 120 -18.85 10.15 -0.75
C ASP A 120 -17.95 9.56 0.34
N TYR A 121 -18.31 9.77 1.62
CA TYR A 121 -17.65 9.13 2.76
C TYR A 121 -18.46 7.92 3.23
N HIS A 122 -17.77 6.82 3.49
CA HIS A 122 -18.34 5.56 3.94
C HIS A 122 -17.67 5.12 5.25
N ASN A 123 -18.48 4.99 6.32
CA ASN A 123 -18.03 4.43 7.60
C ASN A 123 -18.20 2.89 7.59
N GLU A 124 -17.55 2.23 6.64
CA GLU A 124 -17.61 0.78 6.46
C GLU A 124 -16.31 0.24 5.86
N PRO A 125 -16.05 -1.08 5.95
CA PRO A 125 -14.90 -1.68 5.28
C PRO A 125 -14.95 -1.44 3.77
N ILE A 126 -13.80 -1.10 3.18
CA ILE A 126 -13.70 -1.01 1.73
C ILE A 126 -14.04 -2.35 1.09
N HIS A 127 -14.85 -2.30 0.04
CA HIS A 127 -15.26 -3.46 -0.74
C HIS A 127 -14.78 -3.34 -2.18
N ALA A 128 -14.96 -4.40 -2.97
CA ALA A 128 -14.66 -4.39 -4.39
C ALA A 128 -15.42 -3.26 -5.12
N ASN A 129 -14.80 -2.68 -6.15
CA ASN A 129 -15.48 -1.68 -6.97
C ASN A 129 -16.80 -2.24 -7.54
N CYS A 130 -17.91 -1.54 -7.32
CA CYS A 130 -19.21 -1.91 -7.88
C CYS A 130 -19.75 -0.92 -8.92
N GLU A 131 -19.06 0.19 -9.16
CA GLU A 131 -19.60 1.34 -9.90
C GLU A 131 -18.81 1.75 -11.13
N ALA A 132 -17.48 1.58 -11.11
CA ALA A 132 -16.66 2.06 -12.21
C ALA A 132 -16.99 1.27 -13.47
N LYS A 133 -17.40 1.99 -14.52
CA LYS A 133 -17.74 1.39 -15.82
C LYS A 133 -16.53 1.20 -16.72
N SER A 134 -15.63 2.19 -16.72
CA SER A 134 -14.52 2.23 -17.69
C SER A 134 -13.22 2.81 -17.14
N ASN A 135 -13.26 3.66 -16.11
CA ASN A 135 -12.08 4.26 -15.53
C ASN A 135 -12.14 4.10 -14.01
N PHE A 136 -11.10 3.48 -13.43
CA PHE A 136 -11.01 3.26 -11.99
C PHE A 136 -9.62 3.62 -11.46
N PHE A 137 -9.59 4.27 -10.30
CA PHE A 137 -8.37 4.45 -9.52
C PHE A 137 -8.63 3.94 -8.09
N GLY A 138 -7.84 2.99 -7.61
CA GLY A 138 -7.95 2.50 -6.24
C GLY A 138 -6.64 2.66 -5.50
N TRP A 139 -6.68 3.15 -4.26
CA TRP A 139 -5.58 2.94 -3.31
C TRP A 139 -6.07 2.26 -2.04
N PHE A 140 -5.76 0.97 -1.95
CA PHE A 140 -6.04 0.12 -0.81
C PHE A 140 -4.84 0.14 0.16
N ASP A 141 -4.74 1.19 0.97
CA ASP A 141 -3.64 1.42 1.94
C ASP A 141 -3.76 0.54 3.21
N TRP A 142 -3.85 -0.78 3.04
CA TRP A 142 -3.93 -1.71 4.16
C TRP A 142 -2.59 -1.80 4.90
N THR A 143 -2.48 -1.20 6.08
CA THR A 143 -1.24 -1.24 6.87
C THR A 143 -0.93 -2.61 7.52
N GLY A 144 -1.73 -3.64 7.22
CA GLY A 144 -1.62 -5.02 7.72
C GLY A 144 -1.09 -6.02 6.70
N LEU A 145 -1.30 -7.31 6.96
CA LEU A 145 -0.91 -8.40 6.07
C LEU A 145 -1.89 -8.52 4.87
N PRO A 146 -1.47 -9.09 3.72
CA PRO A 146 -2.38 -9.41 2.62
C PRO A 146 -3.20 -10.65 2.95
N THR A 147 -4.26 -10.46 3.73
CA THR A 147 -5.23 -11.51 4.06
C THR A 147 -6.01 -11.93 2.82
N ALA A 148 -6.63 -13.12 2.85
CA ALA A 148 -7.48 -13.59 1.75
C ALA A 148 -8.61 -12.59 1.43
N GLU A 149 -9.25 -12.04 2.46
CA GLU A 149 -10.33 -11.05 2.32
C GLU A 149 -9.85 -9.76 1.61
N ASN A 150 -8.70 -9.22 2.00
CA ASN A 150 -8.15 -8.02 1.35
C ASN A 150 -7.75 -8.32 -0.11
N LEU A 151 -7.20 -9.50 -0.37
CA LEU A 151 -6.81 -9.91 -1.72
C LEU A 151 -8.03 -10.16 -2.60
N GLU A 152 -9.12 -10.72 -2.08
CA GLU A 152 -10.39 -10.87 -2.80
C GLU A 152 -10.94 -9.50 -3.22
N VAL A 153 -10.96 -8.53 -2.30
CA VAL A 153 -11.38 -7.15 -2.60
C VAL A 153 -10.46 -6.52 -3.64
N LEU A 154 -9.15 -6.68 -3.52
CA LEU A 154 -8.15 -6.08 -4.42
C LEU A 154 -8.23 -6.66 -5.83
N LEU A 155 -8.39 -7.99 -5.94
CA LEU A 155 -8.34 -8.77 -7.16
C LEU A 155 -9.69 -8.87 -7.88
N ASP A 156 -10.75 -8.27 -7.34
CA ASP A 156 -12.05 -8.25 -8.02
C ASP A 156 -11.90 -7.71 -9.46
N PRO A 157 -12.41 -8.43 -10.48
CA PRO A 157 -12.30 -8.01 -11.88
C PRO A 157 -12.81 -6.60 -12.16
N LYS A 158 -13.76 -6.10 -11.38
CA LYS A 158 -14.28 -4.73 -11.51
C LYS A 158 -13.25 -3.67 -11.11
N ASN A 159 -12.21 -4.00 -10.35
CA ASN A 159 -11.09 -3.08 -10.14
C ASN A 159 -10.23 -2.92 -11.40
N PHE A 160 -10.32 -3.84 -12.36
CA PHE A 160 -9.48 -3.88 -13.57
C PHE A 160 -10.30 -3.68 -14.87
N VAL A 161 -11.16 -2.66 -14.88
CA VAL A 161 -11.86 -2.16 -16.08
C VAL A 161 -10.89 -1.54 -17.10
N HIS A 162 -11.38 -1.04 -18.23
CA HIS A 162 -10.58 -0.60 -19.38
C HIS A 162 -9.41 0.36 -19.06
N ASN A 163 -9.58 1.30 -18.13
CA ASN A 163 -8.56 2.27 -17.74
C ASN A 163 -8.43 2.32 -16.22
N SER A 164 -7.81 1.28 -15.66
CA SER A 164 -7.64 1.08 -14.23
C SER A 164 -6.22 1.33 -13.77
N VAL A 165 -6.10 1.93 -12.58
CA VAL A 165 -4.88 2.00 -11.77
C VAL A 165 -5.24 1.54 -10.37
N VAL A 166 -4.54 0.55 -9.84
CA VAL A 166 -4.82 -0.04 -8.54
C VAL A 166 -3.53 -0.11 -7.74
N PHE A 167 -3.51 0.55 -6.58
CA PHE A 167 -2.44 0.47 -5.60
C PHE A 167 -2.88 -0.31 -4.38
N ALA A 168 -1.97 -1.11 -3.84
CA ALA A 168 -2.12 -1.75 -2.53
C ALA A 168 -0.87 -1.52 -1.69
N THR A 169 -1.09 -1.21 -0.42
CA THR A 169 -0.04 -1.22 0.60
C THR A 169 -0.24 -2.46 1.48
N PHE A 170 0.85 -3.11 1.87
CA PHE A 170 0.84 -4.17 2.88
C PHE A 170 2.08 -4.08 3.77
N SER A 171 2.03 -4.69 4.95
CA SER A 171 3.21 -5.00 5.74
C SER A 171 4.07 -6.04 5.02
N ALA A 172 5.38 -5.82 4.95
CA ALA A 172 6.36 -6.82 4.50
C ALA A 172 6.89 -7.68 5.66
N ALA A 173 6.51 -7.37 6.90
CA ALA A 173 7.02 -8.00 8.12
C ALA A 173 6.34 -9.35 8.41
N TRP A 174 6.34 -10.26 7.44
CA TRP A 174 5.66 -11.55 7.56
C TRP A 174 6.41 -12.53 8.44
N ARG A 175 5.64 -13.36 9.13
CA ARG A 175 6.07 -14.55 9.85
C ARG A 175 5.63 -15.79 9.08
N ARG A 176 6.27 -16.92 9.37
CA ARG A 176 6.00 -18.18 8.65
C ARG A 176 4.61 -18.78 8.87
N ASN A 177 3.92 -18.37 9.94
CA ASN A 177 2.60 -18.86 10.35
C ASN A 177 1.56 -17.74 10.37
N ASP A 178 1.84 -16.63 9.68
CA ASP A 178 0.87 -15.56 9.52
C ASP A 178 -0.32 -16.02 8.67
N SER A 179 -1.50 -15.44 8.93
CA SER A 179 -2.73 -15.71 8.17
C SER A 179 -2.69 -15.00 6.81
N ILE A 180 -1.98 -15.60 5.87
CA ILE A 180 -1.78 -15.17 4.48
C ILE A 180 -2.17 -16.36 3.58
N PRO A 181 -2.74 -16.17 2.39
CA PRO A 181 -3.03 -17.27 1.48
C PRO A 181 -1.82 -18.20 1.29
N THR A 182 -2.07 -19.50 1.35
CA THR A 182 -1.01 -20.53 1.38
C THR A 182 -0.10 -20.45 0.16
N GLU A 183 -0.67 -20.29 -1.04
CA GLU A 183 0.09 -20.16 -2.28
C GLU A 183 1.09 -18.98 -2.23
N LEU A 184 0.63 -17.82 -1.77
CA LEU A 184 1.44 -16.61 -1.63
C LEU A 184 2.56 -16.80 -0.59
N LEU A 185 2.22 -17.41 0.54
CA LEU A 185 3.18 -17.68 1.61
C LEU A 185 4.22 -18.73 1.20
N ASP A 186 3.81 -19.77 0.47
CA ASP A 186 4.68 -20.84 -0.01
C ASP A 186 5.64 -20.34 -1.11
N ASP A 187 5.18 -19.45 -2.00
CA ASP A 187 6.06 -18.78 -2.96
C ASP A 187 7.16 -17.99 -2.23
N ALA A 188 6.78 -17.18 -1.23
CA ALA A 188 7.74 -16.43 -0.42
C ALA A 188 8.73 -17.37 0.32
N LYS A 189 8.24 -18.47 0.89
CA LYS A 189 9.07 -19.48 1.58
C LYS A 189 10.05 -20.18 0.63
N SER A 190 9.61 -20.52 -0.58
CA SER A 190 10.43 -21.22 -1.58
C SER A 190 11.67 -20.44 -2.03
N ARG A 191 11.62 -19.10 -1.91
CA ARG A 191 12.71 -18.17 -2.25
C ARG A 191 13.76 -18.03 -1.15
N VAL A 192 13.44 -18.43 0.08
CA VAL A 192 14.35 -18.32 1.23
C VAL A 192 15.51 -19.30 1.05
N ARG A 193 16.74 -18.78 1.03
CA ARG A 193 17.97 -19.59 0.98
C ARG A 193 18.81 -19.36 2.24
N GLY A 194 19.37 -20.44 2.80
CA GLY A 194 20.22 -20.36 3.98
C GLY A 194 19.52 -19.69 5.17
N GLU A 195 20.14 -18.64 5.73
CA GLU A 195 19.64 -17.91 6.89
C GLU A 195 18.80 -16.66 6.53
N GLN A 196 18.48 -16.46 5.25
CA GLN A 196 17.68 -15.30 4.81
C GLN A 196 16.32 -15.25 5.49
N LYS A 197 15.87 -14.04 5.85
CA LYS A 197 14.54 -13.86 6.45
C LYS A 197 13.45 -13.81 5.37
N LEU A 198 12.24 -14.25 5.73
CA LEU A 198 11.08 -14.23 4.82
C LEU A 198 10.82 -12.84 4.24
N VAL A 199 10.95 -11.79 5.08
CA VAL A 199 10.76 -10.37 4.72
C VAL A 199 11.54 -9.90 3.49
N PHE A 200 12.64 -10.57 3.11
CA PHE A 200 13.40 -10.23 1.90
C PHE A 200 12.67 -10.60 0.60
N HIS A 201 11.69 -11.51 0.68
CA HIS A 201 11.05 -12.12 -0.48
C HIS A 201 9.54 -11.82 -0.56
N THR A 202 8.96 -11.26 0.50
CA THR A 202 7.51 -11.03 0.61
C THR A 202 6.95 -10.15 -0.52
N THR A 203 7.62 -9.04 -0.83
CA THR A 203 7.17 -8.11 -1.87
C THR A 203 7.19 -8.74 -3.25
N ASP A 204 8.21 -9.54 -3.57
CA ASP A 204 8.30 -10.26 -4.84
C ASP A 204 7.21 -11.33 -4.96
N ALA A 205 6.89 -12.00 -3.86
CA ALA A 205 5.81 -12.98 -3.82
C ALA A 205 4.44 -12.31 -4.03
N VAL A 206 4.17 -11.18 -3.36
CA VAL A 206 2.93 -10.42 -3.57
C VAL A 206 2.82 -9.93 -5.00
N GLU A 207 3.88 -9.32 -5.55
CA GLU A 207 3.85 -8.84 -6.92
C GLU A 207 3.53 -9.97 -7.92
N LYS A 208 4.22 -11.10 -7.78
CA LYS A 208 3.98 -12.28 -8.63
C LYS A 208 2.53 -12.75 -8.51
N TYR A 209 2.06 -12.97 -7.28
CA TYR A 209 0.70 -13.42 -7.02
C TYR A 209 -0.34 -12.49 -7.64
N LEU A 210 -0.20 -11.18 -7.45
CA LEU A 210 -1.12 -10.21 -8.03
C LEU A 210 -1.09 -10.23 -9.57
N LEU A 211 0.08 -10.35 -10.20
CA LEU A 211 0.17 -10.42 -11.66
C LEU A 211 -0.44 -11.71 -12.25
N GLU A 212 -0.27 -12.84 -11.57
CA GLU A 212 -0.86 -14.12 -11.96
C GLU A 212 -2.39 -14.09 -11.86
N HIS A 213 -2.94 -13.23 -10.97
CA HIS A 213 -4.38 -13.13 -10.71
C HIS A 213 -5.06 -11.91 -11.35
N THR A 214 -4.34 -11.01 -12.03
CA THR A 214 -4.91 -9.77 -12.64
C THR A 214 -4.98 -9.79 -14.17
N GLY A 215 -4.72 -10.94 -14.81
CA GLY A 215 -4.83 -11.12 -16.26
C GLY A 215 -3.73 -10.41 -17.06
N HIS A 216 -3.53 -10.83 -18.32
CA HIS A 216 -2.33 -10.46 -19.10
C HIS A 216 -2.21 -8.97 -19.48
N HIS A 217 -3.32 -8.21 -19.42
CA HIS A 217 -3.36 -6.79 -19.78
C HIS A 217 -2.94 -5.86 -18.65
N VAL A 218 -2.86 -6.36 -17.42
CA VAL A 218 -2.42 -5.59 -16.25
C VAL A 218 -0.90 -5.72 -16.12
N LYS A 219 -0.24 -4.62 -15.77
CA LYS A 219 1.21 -4.54 -15.53
C LYS A 219 1.49 -3.91 -14.19
N CYS A 220 2.57 -4.38 -13.56
CA CYS A 220 3.11 -3.75 -12.37
C CYS A 220 3.98 -2.55 -12.76
N VAL A 221 3.60 -1.37 -12.29
CA VAL A 221 4.31 -0.10 -12.51
C VAL A 221 5.00 0.43 -11.25
N VAL A 222 4.59 -0.05 -10.07
CA VAL A 222 5.27 0.25 -8.81
C VAL A 222 5.38 -1.05 -8.01
N SER A 223 6.58 -1.37 -7.53
CA SER A 223 6.84 -2.49 -6.65
C SER A 223 7.99 -2.11 -5.73
N VAL A 224 7.67 -1.46 -4.62
CA VAL A 224 8.67 -0.84 -3.74
C VAL A 224 8.48 -1.28 -2.30
N GLU A 225 9.58 -1.41 -1.58
CA GLU A 225 9.59 -1.58 -0.13
C GLU A 225 10.10 -0.32 0.56
N TYR A 226 9.47 0.06 1.67
CA TYR A 226 9.84 1.25 2.43
C TYR A 226 9.67 1.02 3.93
N GLN A 227 10.36 1.82 4.73
CA GLN A 227 10.42 1.66 6.19
C GLN A 227 9.43 2.62 6.87
N ALA A 228 8.23 2.14 7.17
CA ALA A 228 7.25 2.91 7.93
C ALA A 228 7.54 2.84 9.45
N GLN A 229 8.24 3.82 9.99
CA GLN A 229 8.69 3.83 11.40
C GLN A 229 9.54 2.57 11.68
N GLN A 230 9.00 1.59 12.42
CA GLN A 230 9.69 0.34 12.74
C GLN A 230 9.20 -0.86 11.89
N THR A 231 8.23 -0.66 11.01
CA THR A 231 7.64 -1.73 10.20
C THR A 231 8.05 -1.59 8.73
N PRO A 232 8.70 -2.60 8.12
CA PRO A 232 8.88 -2.63 6.68
C PRO A 232 7.53 -2.86 6.00
N MET A 233 7.24 -2.02 5.01
CA MET A 233 6.01 -2.02 4.22
C MET A 233 6.35 -2.21 2.75
N MET A 234 5.36 -2.61 1.97
CA MET A 234 5.42 -2.65 0.52
C MET A 234 4.31 -1.80 -0.09
N LEU A 235 4.57 -1.19 -1.23
CA LEU A 235 3.60 -0.55 -2.10
C LEU A 235 3.67 -1.21 -3.47
N ILE A 236 2.57 -1.81 -3.91
CA ILE A 236 2.42 -2.40 -5.24
C ILE A 236 1.40 -1.58 -6.03
N GLY A 237 1.76 -1.18 -7.25
CA GLY A 237 0.91 -0.47 -8.20
C GLY A 237 0.74 -1.26 -9.48
N LEU A 238 -0.51 -1.53 -9.84
CA LEU A 238 -0.94 -2.27 -11.02
C LEU A 238 -1.76 -1.38 -11.93
N THR A 239 -1.63 -1.56 -13.24
CA THR A 239 -2.39 -0.75 -14.20
C THR A 239 -2.55 -1.45 -15.54
N ASN A 240 -3.68 -1.20 -16.20
CA ASN A 240 -3.88 -1.42 -17.63
C ASN A 240 -4.11 -0.09 -18.38
N SER A 241 -4.00 1.05 -17.67
CA SER A 241 -4.09 2.38 -18.26
C SER A 241 -2.94 2.64 -19.22
N ARG A 242 -3.26 2.81 -20.51
CA ARG A 242 -2.24 3.09 -21.52
C ARG A 242 -1.47 4.38 -21.24
N ALA A 243 -2.18 5.43 -20.81
CA ALA A 243 -1.57 6.72 -20.50
C ALA A 243 -0.54 6.61 -19.36
N VAL A 244 -0.82 5.80 -18.33
CA VAL A 244 0.13 5.55 -17.23
C VAL A 244 1.32 4.74 -17.73
N LEU A 245 1.08 3.67 -18.51
CA LEU A 245 2.16 2.84 -19.06
C LEU A 245 3.12 3.63 -19.97
N ASP A 246 2.60 4.62 -20.71
CA ASP A 246 3.42 5.45 -21.60
C ASP A 246 4.19 6.55 -20.85
N ALA A 247 3.64 7.09 -19.75
CA ALA A 247 4.21 8.24 -19.05
C ALA A 247 5.00 7.90 -17.78
N HIS A 248 4.73 6.75 -17.15
CA HIS A 248 5.35 6.36 -15.89
C HIS A 248 6.29 5.18 -16.08
N ARG A 249 7.58 5.38 -15.74
CA ARG A 249 8.57 4.30 -15.77
C ARG A 249 8.37 3.39 -14.57
N PRO A 250 8.45 2.05 -14.73
CA PRO A 250 8.31 1.15 -13.59
C PRO A 250 9.30 1.45 -12.47
N GLU A 251 8.79 1.64 -11.25
CA GLU A 251 9.58 1.86 -10.05
C GLU A 251 9.71 0.56 -9.25
N ARG A 252 10.96 0.14 -9.01
CA ARG A 252 11.28 -1.10 -8.29
C ARG A 252 12.38 -0.86 -7.27
N GLU A 253 12.06 -1.05 -6.00
CA GLU A 253 13.02 -0.85 -4.91
C GLU A 253 12.79 -1.86 -3.78
N ARG A 254 13.86 -2.36 -3.18
CA ARG A 254 13.81 -3.22 -1.99
C ARG A 254 14.59 -2.55 -0.89
N LEU A 255 14.14 -2.68 0.36
CA LEU A 255 14.89 -2.14 1.49
C LEU A 255 16.26 -2.82 1.57
N ARG A 256 17.31 -2.00 1.65
CA ARG A 256 18.66 -2.49 1.94
C ARG A 256 18.72 -2.97 3.38
N ARG A 257 18.47 -4.26 3.57
CA ARG A 257 18.56 -4.92 4.87
C ARG A 257 19.98 -5.48 5.01
N SER A 258 20.80 -4.86 5.85
CA SER A 258 22.07 -5.48 6.24
C SER A 258 21.78 -6.59 7.26
N GLU A 259 22.36 -7.77 7.03
CA GLU A 259 22.50 -8.76 8.08
C GLU A 259 23.49 -8.21 9.10
N LYS A 260 23.02 -7.40 10.05
CA LYS A 260 23.83 -7.10 11.23
C LYS A 260 24.10 -8.43 11.93
N LYS A 261 25.32 -8.96 11.79
CA LYS A 261 25.87 -9.96 12.71
C LYS A 261 25.75 -9.33 14.10
N VAL A 262 24.79 -9.80 14.89
CA VAL A 262 24.66 -9.38 16.28
C VAL A 262 25.98 -9.77 16.95
N GLY A 263 26.78 -8.77 17.32
CA GLY A 263 28.06 -9.00 17.98
C GLY A 263 27.86 -9.82 19.24
N GLY A 264 28.58 -10.94 19.33
CA GLY A 264 28.50 -11.91 20.42
C GLY A 264 28.79 -13.31 19.88
N THR A 265 29.47 -14.14 20.67
CA THR A 265 29.68 -15.54 20.34
C THR A 265 28.31 -16.20 20.13
N PRO A 266 28.01 -16.80 18.96
CA PRO A 266 26.77 -17.51 18.75
C PRO A 266 26.61 -18.60 19.82
N LEU A 267 25.38 -18.86 20.27
CA LEU A 267 25.12 -20.07 21.05
C LEU A 267 25.47 -21.27 20.20
N ASP A 268 26.14 -22.26 20.79
CA ASP A 268 26.26 -23.58 20.19
C ASP A 268 24.86 -24.19 19.99
N ILE A 269 24.77 -25.18 19.11
CA ILE A 269 23.49 -25.78 18.72
C ILE A 269 22.73 -26.35 19.93
N THR A 270 23.44 -26.97 20.88
CA THR A 270 22.85 -27.59 22.07
C THR A 270 22.22 -26.53 22.97
N THR A 271 22.97 -25.49 23.31
CA THR A 271 22.47 -24.38 24.15
C THR A 271 21.37 -23.61 23.43
N LYS A 272 21.48 -23.40 22.12
CA LYS A 272 20.42 -22.77 21.31
C LYS A 272 19.11 -23.57 21.37
N ASN A 273 19.18 -24.90 21.32
CA ASN A 273 18.00 -25.76 21.42
C ASN A 273 17.39 -25.80 22.83
N ALA A 274 18.23 -25.78 23.88
CA ALA A 274 17.77 -25.69 25.26
C ALA A 274 17.06 -24.35 25.54
N VAL A 275 17.64 -23.22 25.09
CA VAL A 275 16.99 -21.90 25.15
C VAL A 275 15.66 -21.89 24.38
N ARG A 276 15.59 -22.55 23.21
CA ARG A 276 14.33 -22.67 22.45
C ARG A 276 13.27 -23.43 23.25
N ALA A 277 13.62 -24.56 23.85
CA ALA A 277 12.70 -25.38 24.64
C ALA A 277 12.17 -24.61 25.87
N ASP A 278 13.06 -23.96 26.61
CA ASP A 278 12.70 -23.15 27.77
C ASP A 278 11.76 -21.98 27.39
N LEU A 279 12.06 -21.26 26.30
CA LEU A 279 11.22 -20.17 25.80
C LEU A 279 9.84 -20.65 25.32
N ARG A 280 9.78 -21.81 24.64
CA ARG A 280 8.51 -22.42 24.18
C ARG A 280 7.64 -22.89 25.34
N SER A 281 8.26 -23.35 26.43
CA SER A 281 7.52 -23.87 27.58
C SER A 281 6.68 -22.80 28.29
N CYS A 282 7.03 -21.52 28.13
CA CYS A 282 6.47 -20.39 28.88
C CYS A 282 6.54 -20.54 30.42
N LYS A 283 7.31 -21.52 30.93
CA LYS A 283 7.44 -21.81 32.37
C LYS A 283 8.43 -20.89 33.09
N TYR A 284 9.31 -20.24 32.34
CA TYR A 284 10.42 -19.47 32.88
C TYR A 284 10.38 -18.03 32.37
N THR A 285 10.69 -17.09 33.25
CA THR A 285 10.93 -15.70 32.84
C THR A 285 12.21 -15.60 32.02
N LYS A 286 12.34 -14.54 31.23
CA LYS A 286 13.54 -14.32 30.40
C LYS A 286 14.85 -14.35 31.20
N ALA A 287 14.85 -13.80 32.42
CA ALA A 287 16.02 -13.83 33.31
C ALA A 287 16.35 -15.26 33.77
N GLN A 288 15.33 -16.07 34.07
CA GLN A 288 15.51 -17.49 34.41
C GLN A 288 16.05 -18.29 33.22
N VAL A 289 15.56 -18.04 31.99
CA VAL A 289 16.10 -18.69 30.78
C VAL A 289 17.57 -18.32 30.55
N MET A 290 17.94 -17.05 30.74
CA MET A 290 19.33 -16.60 30.65
C MET A 290 20.23 -17.35 31.65
N GLN A 291 19.80 -17.43 32.91
CA GLN A 291 20.56 -18.09 33.97
C GLN A 291 20.69 -19.60 33.73
N ARG A 292 19.60 -20.28 33.38
CA ARG A 292 19.56 -21.73 33.16
C ARG A 292 20.45 -22.19 32.02
N ASN A 293 20.54 -21.38 30.96
CA ASN A 293 21.25 -21.75 29.73
C ASN A 293 22.59 -21.03 29.58
N ASN A 294 23.07 -20.35 30.64
CA ASN A 294 24.27 -19.51 30.60
C ASN A 294 24.33 -18.59 29.36
N ALA A 295 23.18 -17.98 29.04
CA ALA A 295 22.99 -17.20 27.83
C ALA A 295 22.80 -15.72 28.15
N THR A 296 23.42 -14.86 27.37
CA THR A 296 23.24 -13.41 27.46
C THR A 296 21.84 -12.99 27.04
N ASN A 297 21.41 -11.81 27.50
CA ASN A 297 20.16 -11.20 27.07
C ASN A 297 20.06 -11.09 25.53
N ALA A 298 21.16 -10.74 24.86
CA ALA A 298 21.21 -10.64 23.40
C ALA A 298 20.98 -12.00 22.72
N GLN A 299 21.61 -13.07 23.22
CA GLN A 299 21.42 -14.42 22.69
C GLN A 299 19.99 -14.94 22.91
N VAL A 300 19.43 -14.75 24.11
CA VAL A 300 18.04 -15.14 24.40
C VAL A 300 17.04 -14.33 23.55
N ARG A 301 17.28 -13.02 23.36
CA ARG A 301 16.46 -12.20 22.44
C ARG A 301 16.56 -12.68 21.00
N SER A 302 17.75 -13.08 20.55
CA SER A 302 17.95 -13.62 19.20
C SER A 302 17.16 -14.91 18.99
N VAL A 303 17.20 -15.83 19.97
CA VAL A 303 16.42 -17.08 19.91
C VAL A 303 14.92 -16.83 20.02
N LEU A 304 14.48 -15.92 20.89
CA LEU A 304 13.07 -15.53 21.01
C LEU A 304 12.55 -14.90 19.71
N TYR A 305 13.33 -13.99 19.13
CA TYR A 305 13.01 -13.39 17.83
C TYR A 305 12.97 -14.46 16.74
N TRP A 306 13.90 -15.42 16.76
CA TRP A 306 13.87 -16.55 15.85
C TRP A 306 12.58 -17.39 16.03
N LEU A 307 12.19 -17.73 17.25
CA LEU A 307 10.94 -18.46 17.52
C LEU A 307 9.70 -17.67 17.05
N GLN A 308 9.67 -16.36 17.27
CA GLN A 308 8.58 -15.48 16.83
C GLN A 308 8.52 -15.32 15.30
N THR A 309 9.66 -15.38 14.62
CA THR A 309 9.74 -15.21 13.16
C THR A 309 9.55 -16.53 12.41
N TRP A 310 10.03 -17.64 12.99
CA TRP A 310 10.18 -18.93 12.32
C TRP A 310 9.28 -20.05 12.87
N GLY A 311 8.39 -19.75 13.83
CA GLY A 311 7.46 -20.67 14.50
C GLY A 311 7.34 -22.07 13.88
N ASP A 312 7.79 -23.07 14.62
CA ASP A 312 7.75 -24.51 14.32
C ASP A 312 8.21 -24.91 12.91
N GLN A 313 9.53 -24.90 12.69
CA GLN A 313 10.12 -26.03 11.99
C GLN A 313 10.35 -27.15 13.00
N ALA A 314 9.44 -28.13 12.99
CA ALA A 314 9.79 -29.51 13.25
C ALA A 314 10.47 -30.08 12.01
#